data_AF-A0A271K710-F1
#
_entry.id   AF-A0A271K710-F1
#
_cell.length_a   1.000
_cell.length_b   1.000
_cell.length_c   1.000
_cell.angle_alpha   90.00
_cell.angle_beta   90.00
_cell.angle_gamma   90.00
#
_symmetry.space_group_name_H-M   'P 1'
#
loop_
_entity.id
_entity.type
_entity.pdbx_description
1 polymer ?
#
loop_
_entity_poly.entity_id
_entity_poly.type
_entity_poly.pdbx_seq_one_letter_code
_entity_poly.pdbx_strand_id
1 'polypeptide(L)'
;MPALNTRSASAVQTARRLLNSIIAVVALTAAIIASAAPALAHDATPTAARPQGWSYPFSCCSGYDCRAVSQTSISERPEGYVIKGTGEVVAYSDARIKNSPDGEYHWCSVAGANDGKTICLFVPPSSF
;
A
#
# COMPACT_ATOMS: atom_id res chain seq x y z
N MET A 1 -33.30 19.06 -61.26
CA MET A 1 -33.21 19.20 -59.79
C MET A 1 -32.73 17.86 -59.22
N PRO A 2 -31.48 17.76 -58.71
CA PRO A 2 -31.30 17.28 -57.33
C PRO A 2 -30.00 17.81 -56.68
N ALA A 3 -30.07 18.55 -55.56
CA ALA A 3 -28.87 18.94 -54.80
C ALA A 3 -29.06 18.99 -53.27
N LEU A 4 -30.25 18.68 -52.74
CA LEU A 4 -30.51 18.82 -51.29
C LEU A 4 -30.25 17.55 -50.45
N ASN A 5 -30.18 16.34 -51.03
CA ASN A 5 -30.11 15.11 -50.23
C ASN A 5 -28.71 14.75 -49.68
N THR A 6 -27.64 15.27 -50.28
CA THR A 6 -26.26 14.85 -49.94
C THR A 6 -25.72 15.55 -48.69
N ARG A 7 -26.20 16.77 -48.38
CA ARG A 7 -25.75 17.54 -47.20
C ARG A 7 -26.27 16.94 -45.88
N SER A 8 -27.49 16.42 -45.88
CA SER A 8 -28.14 15.85 -44.70
C SER A 8 -27.52 14.52 -44.27
N ALA A 9 -27.17 13.65 -45.21
CA ALA A 9 -26.54 12.36 -44.92
C ALA A 9 -25.14 12.52 -44.30
N SER A 10 -24.36 13.49 -44.79
CA SER A 10 -23.01 13.76 -44.26
C SER A 10 -23.06 14.32 -42.84
N ALA A 11 -24.02 15.20 -42.53
CA ALA A 11 -24.20 15.74 -41.17
C ALA A 11 -24.63 14.66 -40.16
N VAL A 12 -25.55 13.78 -40.55
CA VAL A 12 -26.00 12.63 -39.73
C VAL A 12 -24.86 11.65 -39.48
N GLN A 13 -24.01 11.40 -40.48
CA GLN A 13 -22.88 10.49 -40.34
C GLN A 13 -21.76 11.08 -39.46
N THR A 14 -21.51 12.39 -39.55
CA THR A 14 -20.59 13.09 -38.65
C THR A 14 -21.11 13.11 -37.21
N ALA A 15 -22.39 13.41 -37.00
CA ALA A 15 -23.01 13.37 -35.66
C ALA A 15 -22.97 11.96 -35.05
N ARG A 16 -23.23 10.91 -35.84
CA ARG A 16 -23.15 9.51 -35.38
C ARG A 16 -21.72 9.10 -35.04
N ARG A 17 -20.72 9.54 -35.83
CA ARG A 17 -19.30 9.32 -35.51
C ARG A 17 -18.91 10.02 -34.21
N LEU A 18 -19.30 11.28 -34.02
CA LEU A 18 -19.04 12.04 -32.79
C LEU A 18 -19.69 11.38 -31.57
N LEU A 19 -20.96 10.96 -31.68
CA LEU A 19 -21.66 10.26 -30.61
C LEU A 19 -20.97 8.93 -30.25
N ASN A 20 -20.59 8.13 -31.25
CA ASN A 20 -19.85 6.88 -31.02
C ASN A 20 -18.49 7.13 -30.36
N SER A 21 -17.78 8.19 -30.75
CA SER A 21 -16.51 8.59 -30.12
C SER A 21 -16.71 9.00 -28.67
N ILE A 22 -17.76 9.76 -28.35
CA ILE A 22 -18.08 10.15 -26.96
C ILE A 22 -18.39 8.91 -26.13
N ILE A 23 -19.21 7.99 -26.64
CA ILE A 23 -19.55 6.73 -25.96
C ILE A 23 -18.28 5.92 -25.70
N ALA A 24 -17.39 5.81 -26.68
CA ALA A 24 -16.13 5.07 -26.52
C ALA A 24 -15.21 5.70 -25.48
N VAL A 25 -15.09 7.04 -25.44
CA VAL A 25 -14.30 7.76 -24.43
C VAL A 25 -14.89 7.55 -23.04
N VAL A 26 -16.20 7.72 -22.87
CA VAL A 26 -16.88 7.51 -21.59
C VAL A 26 -16.69 6.08 -21.10
N ALA A 27 -16.92 5.09 -21.96
CA ALA A 27 -16.73 3.68 -21.63
C ALA A 27 -15.28 3.37 -21.23
N LEU A 28 -14.30 3.91 -21.95
CA LEU A 28 -12.88 3.73 -21.63
C LEU A 28 -12.51 4.39 -20.29
N THR A 29 -12.97 5.61 -20.04
CA THR A 29 -12.72 6.30 -18.76
C THR A 29 -13.35 5.57 -17.58
N ALA A 30 -14.59 5.08 -17.73
CA ALA A 30 -15.26 4.30 -16.70
C ALA A 30 -14.53 2.98 -16.40
N ALA A 31 -14.03 2.29 -17.44
CA ALA A 31 -13.25 1.08 -17.28
C ALA A 31 -11.92 1.32 -16.55
N ILE A 32 -11.23 2.43 -16.83
CA ILE A 32 -9.98 2.80 -16.13
C ILE A 32 -10.25 3.09 -14.66
N ILE A 33 -11.30 3.86 -14.34
CA ILE A 33 -11.64 4.17 -12.94
C ILE A 33 -12.04 2.89 -12.18
N ALA A 34 -12.82 2.01 -12.80
CA ALA A 34 -13.24 0.75 -12.20
C ALA A 34 -12.10 -0.25 -11.95
N SER A 35 -10.96 -0.09 -12.61
CA SER A 35 -9.77 -0.96 -12.46
C SER A 35 -8.69 -0.38 -11.54
N ALA A 36 -8.92 0.81 -10.95
CA ALA A 36 -8.00 1.39 -9.99
C ALA A 36 -8.06 0.62 -8.65
N ALA A 37 -7.04 -0.19 -8.38
CA ALA A 37 -6.85 -0.80 -7.07
C ALA A 37 -6.27 0.24 -6.08
N PRO A 38 -6.64 0.21 -4.78
CA PRO A 38 -6.00 1.04 -3.78
C PRO A 38 -4.50 0.69 -3.68
N ALA A 39 -3.65 1.73 -3.74
CA ALA A 39 -2.21 1.56 -3.53
C ALA A 39 -1.94 1.46 -2.02
N LEU A 40 -1.63 0.25 -1.55
CA LEU A 40 -1.30 -0.05 -0.14
C LEU A 40 0.19 -0.35 0.06
N ALA A 41 1.06 0.22 -0.77
CA ALA A 41 2.50 -0.10 -0.77
C ALA A 41 3.20 0.15 0.59
N HIS A 42 2.56 0.92 1.47
CA HIS A 42 3.10 1.35 2.75
C HIS A 42 2.25 0.89 3.94
N ASP A 43 1.25 0.07 3.71
CA ASP A 43 0.47 -0.58 4.76
C ASP A 43 0.99 -2.00 5.01
N ALA A 44 0.71 -2.53 6.19
CA ALA A 44 0.88 -3.96 6.43
C ALA A 44 -0.17 -4.73 5.62
N THR A 45 0.31 -5.68 4.82
CA THR A 45 -0.54 -6.50 3.96
C THR A 45 -1.47 -7.40 4.79
N PRO A 46 -2.61 -7.83 4.22
CA PRO A 46 -3.48 -8.80 4.87
C PRO A 46 -2.76 -10.05 5.40
N THR A 47 -3.10 -10.46 6.61
CA THR A 47 -2.70 -11.72 7.24
C THR A 47 -3.94 -12.49 7.72
N ALA A 48 -3.76 -13.72 8.22
CA ALA A 48 -4.85 -14.45 8.84
C ALA A 48 -5.43 -13.72 10.07
N ALA A 49 -4.57 -13.07 10.86
CA ALA A 49 -4.98 -12.29 12.04
C ALA A 49 -5.55 -10.91 11.68
N ARG A 50 -5.13 -10.33 10.55
CA ARG A 50 -5.63 -9.05 10.02
C ARG A 50 -6.02 -9.19 8.55
N PRO A 51 -7.20 -9.73 8.24
CA PRO A 51 -7.60 -10.03 6.85
C PRO A 51 -7.74 -8.81 5.92
N GLN A 52 -7.83 -7.61 6.50
CA GLN A 52 -7.89 -6.35 5.76
C GLN A 52 -6.54 -5.60 5.79
N GLY A 53 -5.49 -6.21 6.36
CA GLY A 53 -4.24 -5.51 6.67
C GLY A 53 -4.41 -4.48 7.77
N TRP A 54 -3.45 -3.55 7.86
CA TRP A 54 -3.51 -2.40 8.76
C TRP A 54 -2.46 -1.34 8.37
N SER A 55 -2.69 -0.10 8.78
CA SER A 55 -1.76 0.99 8.52
C SER A 55 -0.83 1.25 9.70
N TYR A 56 0.46 1.42 9.41
CA TYR A 56 1.41 1.87 10.42
C TYR A 56 1.09 3.31 10.86
N PRO A 57 1.23 3.64 12.15
CA PRO A 57 1.16 5.03 12.61
C PRO A 57 2.14 5.92 11.85
N PHE A 58 1.69 7.13 11.48
CA PHE A 58 2.53 8.10 10.77
C PHE A 58 3.82 8.43 11.52
N SER A 59 3.78 8.44 12.86
CA SER A 59 4.96 8.63 13.72
C SER A 59 6.02 7.54 13.61
N CYS A 60 5.68 6.37 13.06
CA CYS A 60 6.62 5.26 12.86
C CYS A 60 7.04 5.10 11.40
N CYS A 61 6.13 5.36 10.46
CA CYS A 61 6.31 4.99 9.06
C CYS A 61 6.67 6.16 8.15
N SER A 62 6.23 7.38 8.48
CA SER A 62 6.29 8.53 7.55
C SER A 62 5.74 8.25 6.14
N GLY A 63 4.97 7.16 5.99
CA GLY A 63 4.48 6.65 4.71
C GLY A 63 5.45 5.80 3.89
N TYR A 64 6.62 5.37 4.38
CA TYR A 64 7.51 4.45 3.62
C TYR A 64 8.60 3.71 4.43
N ASP A 65 8.73 3.95 5.74
CA ASP A 65 9.82 3.42 6.56
C ASP A 65 9.61 1.96 7.02
N CYS A 66 8.37 1.48 7.04
CA CYS A 66 7.98 0.22 7.69
C CYS A 66 7.78 -0.95 6.73
N ARG A 67 8.17 -2.15 7.18
CA ARG A 67 7.91 -3.42 6.49
C ARG A 67 7.72 -4.58 7.45
N ALA A 68 6.96 -5.59 7.04
CA ALA A 68 6.97 -6.89 7.71
C ALA A 68 8.36 -7.53 7.56
N VAL A 69 8.85 -8.19 8.61
CA VAL A 69 10.13 -8.91 8.60
C VAL A 69 9.92 -10.34 9.08
N SER A 70 10.78 -11.26 8.61
CA SER A 70 10.73 -12.64 9.08
C SER A 70 10.97 -12.73 10.58
N GLN A 71 10.30 -13.67 11.24
CA GLN A 71 10.51 -14.04 12.66
C GLN A 71 11.99 -14.30 12.99
N THR A 72 12.80 -14.71 12.01
CA THR A 72 14.23 -14.94 12.21
C THR A 72 15.07 -13.66 12.13
N SER A 73 14.52 -12.52 11.70
CA SER A 73 15.23 -11.23 11.60
C SER A 73 15.38 -10.55 12.96
N ILE A 74 14.54 -10.94 13.91
CA ILE A 74 14.50 -10.43 15.28
C ILE A 74 14.90 -11.57 16.22
N SER A 75 15.77 -11.28 17.18
CA SER A 75 16.10 -12.23 18.26
C SER A 75 15.69 -11.62 19.58
N GLU A 76 14.84 -12.31 20.32
CA GLU A 76 14.60 -11.96 21.72
C GLU A 76 15.79 -12.41 22.58
N ARG A 77 16.21 -11.53 23.49
CA ARG A 77 17.32 -11.70 24.42
C ARG A 77 16.97 -11.05 25.75
N PRO A 78 17.66 -11.39 26.87
CA PRO A 78 17.40 -10.76 28.16
C PRO A 78 17.44 -9.22 28.14
N GLU A 79 18.27 -8.64 27.28
CA GLU A 79 18.42 -7.20 27.10
C GLU A 79 17.34 -6.54 26.22
N GLY A 80 16.57 -7.32 25.43
CA GLY A 80 15.55 -6.80 24.51
C GLY A 80 15.49 -7.54 23.17
N TYR A 81 14.97 -6.85 22.16
CA TYR A 81 14.88 -7.35 20.79
C TYR A 81 16.13 -6.95 20.00
N VAL A 82 16.84 -7.92 19.43
CA VAL A 82 18.01 -7.70 18.60
C VAL A 82 17.63 -7.78 17.12
N ILE A 83 17.88 -6.70 16.39
CA ILE A 83 17.74 -6.67 14.92
C ILE A 83 18.97 -7.36 14.33
N LYS A 84 18.83 -8.58 13.78
CA LYS A 84 20.00 -9.37 13.36
C LYS A 84 20.82 -8.74 12.23
N GLY A 85 20.18 -7.96 11.35
CA GLY A 85 20.86 -7.30 10.23
C GLY A 85 21.83 -6.19 10.68
N THR A 86 21.55 -5.52 11.80
CA THR A 86 22.32 -4.36 12.27
C THR A 86 23.03 -4.60 13.60
N GLY A 87 22.60 -5.60 14.36
CA GLY A 87 23.02 -5.82 15.75
C GLY A 87 22.41 -4.82 16.74
N GLU A 88 21.50 -3.93 16.31
CA GLU A 88 20.84 -2.99 17.21
C GLU A 88 19.99 -3.75 18.24
N VAL A 89 20.17 -3.40 19.52
CA VAL A 89 19.33 -3.87 20.62
C VAL A 89 18.27 -2.80 20.92
N VAL A 90 17.00 -3.18 20.79
CA VAL A 90 15.85 -2.38 21.22
C VAL A 90 15.40 -2.94 22.57
N ALA A 91 15.77 -2.26 23.65
CA ALA A 91 15.47 -2.71 25.01
C ALA A 91 13.95 -2.82 25.25
N TYR A 92 13.49 -3.75 26.08
CA TYR A 92 12.05 -3.97 26.32
C TYR A 92 11.29 -2.72 26.84
N SER A 93 11.98 -1.77 27.47
CA SER A 93 11.42 -0.49 27.94
C SER A 93 11.45 0.63 26.89
N ASP A 94 11.99 0.36 25.70
CA ASP A 94 12.13 1.35 24.64
C ASP A 94 10.75 1.73 24.07
N ALA A 95 10.45 3.03 24.05
CA ALA A 95 9.18 3.56 23.56
C ALA A 95 8.92 3.29 22.07
N ARG A 96 9.96 2.89 21.31
CA ARG A 96 9.86 2.48 19.91
C ARG A 96 9.19 1.12 19.74
N ILE A 97 9.09 0.31 20.78
CA ILE A 97 8.36 -0.96 20.75
C ILE A 97 6.86 -0.69 20.69
N LYS A 98 6.17 -1.40 19.79
CA LYS A 98 4.73 -1.34 19.56
C LYS A 98 4.16 -2.75 19.49
N ASN A 99 2.88 -2.91 19.78
CA ASN A 99 2.20 -4.20 19.58
C ASN A 99 1.83 -4.37 18.11
N SER A 100 2.14 -5.51 17.51
CA SER A 100 1.70 -5.83 16.16
C SER A 100 0.25 -6.35 16.17
N PRO A 101 -0.68 -5.72 15.43
CA PRO A 101 -2.07 -6.18 15.35
C PRO A 101 -2.27 -7.51 14.63
N ASP A 102 -1.31 -7.94 13.82
CA ASP A 102 -1.36 -9.18 13.03
C ASP A 102 -0.50 -10.32 13.59
N GLY A 103 0.19 -10.09 14.71
CA GLY A 103 1.06 -11.10 15.31
C GLY A 103 2.35 -11.35 14.53
N GLU A 104 2.70 -10.52 13.54
CA GLU A 104 3.99 -10.58 12.86
C GLU A 104 4.96 -9.51 13.39
N TYR A 105 6.25 -9.66 13.10
CA TYR A 105 7.21 -8.60 13.36
C TYR A 105 7.18 -7.58 12.22
N HIS A 106 7.12 -6.29 12.56
CA HIS A 106 7.32 -5.21 11.59
C HIS A 106 8.41 -4.27 12.06
N TRP A 107 9.34 -3.98 11.16
CA TRP A 107 10.48 -3.13 11.44
C TRP A 107 10.42 -1.87 10.59
N CYS A 108 10.36 -0.73 11.28
CA CYS A 108 10.48 0.58 10.67
C CYS A 108 11.90 1.08 10.88
N SER A 109 12.60 1.36 9.78
CA SER A 109 13.96 1.87 9.79
C SER A 109 14.04 3.12 8.93
N VAL A 110 15.01 3.99 9.22
CA VAL A 110 15.21 5.23 8.44
C VAL A 110 15.25 4.92 6.95
N ALA A 111 14.33 5.54 6.20
CA ALA A 111 14.13 5.37 4.75
C ALA A 111 13.81 3.94 4.31
N GLY A 112 13.29 3.10 5.20
CA GLY A 112 13.02 1.69 4.94
C GLY A 112 14.29 0.86 4.71
N ALA A 113 15.47 1.39 5.05
CA ALA A 113 16.75 0.75 4.76
C ALA A 113 16.97 -0.52 5.58
N ASN A 114 17.60 -1.54 4.99
CA ASN A 114 17.86 -2.82 5.66
C ASN A 114 18.96 -2.75 6.73
N ASP A 115 19.67 -1.64 6.78
CA ASP A 115 20.75 -1.30 7.71
C ASP A 115 20.50 0.01 8.47
N GLY A 116 19.32 0.61 8.30
CA GLY A 116 18.95 1.88 8.92
C GLY A 116 18.69 1.76 10.43
N LYS A 117 18.81 2.89 11.15
CA LYS A 117 18.40 2.95 12.57
C LYS A 117 16.92 2.66 12.73
N THR A 118 16.56 1.94 13.79
CA THR A 118 15.17 1.63 14.11
C THR A 118 14.38 2.87 14.53
N ILE A 119 13.24 3.10 13.87
CA ILE A 119 12.24 4.12 14.23
C ILE A 119 11.20 3.49 15.16
N CYS A 120 10.61 2.36 14.77
CA CYS A 120 9.67 1.57 15.56
C CYS A 120 9.88 0.08 15.28
N LEU A 121 9.58 -0.74 16.28
CA LEU A 121 9.54 -2.19 16.18
C LEU A 121 8.18 -2.69 16.66
N PHE A 122 7.36 -3.22 15.75
CA PHE A 122 6.11 -3.87 16.10
C PHE A 122 6.41 -5.34 16.38
N VAL A 123 6.04 -5.80 17.57
CA VAL A 123 6.31 -7.15 18.05
C VAL A 123 5.00 -7.91 18.22
N PRO A 124 4.97 -9.23 17.92
CA PRO A 124 3.83 -10.07 18.23
C PRO A 124 3.49 -9.98 19.72
N PRO A 125 2.20 -9.97 20.10
CA PRO A 125 1.83 -9.98 21.50
C PRO A 125 2.36 -11.25 22.18
N SER A 126 2.98 -11.08 23.35
CA SER A 126 3.43 -12.20 24.17
C SER A 126 2.23 -13.09 24.53
N SER A 127 2.31 -14.39 24.24
CA SER A 127 1.38 -15.35 24.81
C SER A 127 1.62 -15.45 26.32
N PHE A 128 0.61 -15.11 27.13
CA PHE A 128 0.63 -15.27 28.58
C PHE A 128 0.58 -16.75 28.99
#